data_AF-A0A9X2E0M2-F1
#
_entry.id   AF-A0A9X2E0M2-F1
#
_cell.length_a   1.000
_cell.length_b   1.000
_cell.length_c   1.000
_cell.angle_alpha   90.00
_cell.angle_beta   90.00
_cell.angle_gamma   90.00
#
_symmetry.space_group_name_H-M   'P 1'
#
loop_
_entity.id
_entity.type
_entity.pdbx_description
1 polymer ?
#
loop_
_entity_poly.entity_id
_entity_poly.type
_entity_poly.pdbx_seq_one_letter_code
_entity_poly.pdbx_strand_id
1 'polypeptide(L)'
;MKVYSVDERDSVEEMAASGFRVMLVKAGRRVSAFNVDAASVSEAFAWAEENCAEGAFSLAARFELSGGGVSLMWLTPPPEELMAELG
;
A
#
# COMPACT_ATOMS: atom_id res chain seq x y z
N MET A 1 -2.23 -4.53 -14.53
CA MET A 1 -2.46 -4.04 -13.16
C MET A 1 -3.84 -4.46 -12.66
N LYS A 2 -3.90 -5.04 -11.45
CA LYS A 2 -5.14 -5.37 -10.73
C LYS A 2 -5.09 -4.68 -9.38
N VAL A 3 -6.10 -3.85 -9.08
CA VAL A 3 -6.16 -3.09 -7.82
C VAL A 3 -7.39 -3.51 -7.02
N TYR A 4 -7.22 -3.71 -5.72
CA TYR A 4 -8.33 -4.02 -4.80
C TYR A 4 -8.05 -3.46 -3.40
N SER A 5 -9.11 -2.99 -2.76
CA SER A 5 -9.08 -2.55 -1.36
C SER A 5 -8.84 -3.73 -0.44
N VAL A 6 -8.17 -3.47 0.68
CA VAL A 6 -7.80 -4.47 1.67
C VAL A 6 -7.96 -3.88 3.06
N ASP A 7 -8.58 -4.63 3.98
CA ASP A 7 -8.53 -4.34 5.41
C ASP A 7 -7.30 -5.05 6.00
N GLU A 8 -6.59 -4.43 6.94
CA GLU A 8 -5.42 -5.04 7.60
C GLU A 8 -5.79 -6.33 8.35
N ARG A 9 -7.08 -6.58 8.59
CA ARG A 9 -7.62 -7.81 9.19
C ARG A 9 -7.87 -8.94 8.19
N ASP A 10 -7.77 -8.70 6.88
CA ASP A 10 -8.02 -9.68 5.82
C ASP A 10 -6.81 -10.61 5.53
N SER A 11 -5.93 -10.79 6.53
CA SER A 11 -4.60 -11.44 6.40
C SER A 11 -4.62 -12.91 5.97
N VAL A 12 -5.79 -13.51 5.73
CA VAL A 12 -5.98 -14.95 5.54
C VAL A 12 -5.90 -15.37 4.06
N GLU A 13 -6.08 -14.44 3.10
CA GLU A 13 -6.16 -14.76 1.66
C GLU A 13 -4.94 -14.32 0.82
N GLU A 14 -3.85 -13.84 1.41
CA GLU A 14 -2.64 -13.50 0.64
C GLU A 14 -1.72 -14.73 0.47
N MET A 15 -2.23 -15.81 -0.14
CA MET A 15 -1.42 -17.02 -0.45
C MET A 15 -0.34 -16.80 -1.52
N ALA A 16 -0.24 -15.59 -2.08
CA ALA A 16 0.81 -15.20 -3.02
C ALA A 16 1.01 -13.68 -2.96
N ALA A 17 1.71 -13.21 -1.92
CA ALA A 17 2.03 -11.79 -1.78
C ALA A 17 3.09 -11.36 -2.80
N SER A 18 2.62 -11.03 -4.01
CA SER A 18 3.43 -10.48 -5.09
C SER A 18 2.81 -9.17 -5.58
N GLY A 19 3.65 -8.16 -5.82
CA GLY A 19 3.20 -6.81 -6.22
C GLY A 19 3.39 -5.80 -5.09
N PHE A 20 2.46 -4.84 -4.98
CA PHE A 20 2.64 -3.67 -4.12
C PHE A 20 1.45 -3.44 -3.18
N ARG A 21 1.70 -2.75 -2.07
CA ARG A 21 0.70 -2.16 -1.18
C ARG A 21 0.78 -0.64 -1.34
N VAL A 22 -0.37 -0.01 -1.58
CA VAL A 22 -0.51 1.45 -1.55
C VAL A 22 -1.38 1.83 -0.35
N MET A 23 -0.88 2.73 0.48
CA MET A 23 -1.63 3.35 1.57
C MET A 23 -1.94 4.78 1.15
N LEU A 24 -3.21 5.13 0.98
CA LEU A 24 -3.62 6.51 0.76
C LEU A 24 -3.91 7.16 2.11
N VAL A 25 -3.16 8.21 2.43
CA VAL A 25 -3.25 8.93 3.70
C VAL A 25 -3.93 10.27 3.45
N LYS A 26 -5.09 10.50 4.09
CA LYS A 26 -5.82 11.77 4.00
C LYS A 26 -5.74 12.56 5.31
N ALA A 27 -5.81 13.89 5.21
CA ALA A 27 -5.98 14.78 6.36
C ALA A 27 -7.19 14.33 7.20
N GLY A 28 -6.99 14.18 8.52
CA GLY A 28 -8.01 13.63 9.42
C GLY A 28 -7.93 12.12 9.72
N ARG A 29 -6.77 11.49 9.48
CA ARG A 29 -6.39 10.10 9.86
C ARG A 29 -7.04 8.95 9.10
N ARG A 30 -7.77 9.20 8.01
CA ARG A 30 -8.31 8.08 7.21
C ARG A 30 -7.22 7.53 6.31
N VAL A 31 -6.82 6.29 6.57
CA VAL A 31 -5.92 5.51 5.74
C VAL A 31 -6.74 4.46 4.97
N SER A 32 -6.54 4.40 3.66
CA SER A 32 -7.10 3.35 2.81
C SER A 32 -5.98 2.52 2.23
N ALA A 33 -6.05 1.19 2.39
CA ALA A 33 -5.04 0.27 1.89
C ALA A 33 -5.51 -0.44 0.62
N PHE A 34 -4.62 -0.55 -0.36
CA PHE A 34 -4.87 -1.20 -1.64
C PHE A 34 -3.72 -2.12 -1.99
N ASN A 35 -4.04 -3.32 -2.47
CA ASN A 35 -3.08 -4.17 -3.15
C ASN A 35 -3.10 -3.86 -4.64
N VAL A 36 -1.90 -3.80 -5.22
CA VAL A 36 -1.66 -3.58 -6.64
C VAL A 36 -0.86 -4.77 -7.16
N ASP A 37 -1.54 -5.69 -7.84
CA ASP A 37 -0.96 -6.91 -8.40
C ASP A 37 -0.70 -6.75 -9.89
N ALA A 38 0.21 -7.58 -10.43
CA ALA A 38 0.53 -7.62 -11.86
C ALA A 38 0.80 -6.21 -12.43
N ALA A 39 1.64 -5.45 -11.72
CA ALA A 39 2.07 -4.10 -12.06
C ALA A 39 3.58 -3.98 -11.83
N SER A 40 4.23 -3.08 -12.53
CA SER A 40 5.56 -2.56 -12.24
C SER A 40 5.52 -1.53 -11.11
N VAL A 41 6.70 -1.21 -10.54
CA VAL A 41 6.83 -0.14 -9.52
C VAL A 41 6.29 1.19 -10.06
N SER A 42 6.63 1.54 -11.31
CA SER A 42 6.19 2.78 -11.95
C SER A 42 4.68 2.85 -12.14
N GLU A 43 4.04 1.74 -12.50
CA GLU A 43 2.57 1.70 -12.64
C GLU A 43 1.87 1.83 -11.29
N ALA A 44 2.39 1.16 -10.25
CA ALA A 44 1.84 1.26 -8.90
C ALA A 44 2.01 2.67 -8.31
N PHE A 45 3.15 3.32 -8.59
CA PHE A 45 3.42 4.70 -8.18
C PHE A 45 2.51 5.69 -8.89
N ALA A 46 2.40 5.60 -10.23
CA ALA A 46 1.49 6.45 -11.02
C ALA A 46 0.03 6.29 -10.56
N TRP A 47 -0.40 5.06 -10.30
CA TRP A 47 -1.73 4.82 -9.75
C TRP A 47 -1.92 5.50 -8.38
N ALA A 48 -0.92 5.43 -7.49
CA ALA A 48 -0.99 6.08 -6.19
C ALA A 48 -1.09 7.61 -6.32
N GLU A 49 -0.28 8.22 -7.19
CA GLU A 49 -0.32 9.67 -7.48
C GLU A 49 -1.69 10.11 -8.02
N GLU A 50 -2.27 9.36 -8.96
CA GLU A 50 -3.59 9.68 -9.52
C GLU A 50 -4.72 9.60 -8.47
N ASN A 51 -4.54 8.76 -7.44
CA ASN A 51 -5.59 8.48 -6.45
C ASN A 51 -5.38 9.20 -5.10
N CYS A 52 -4.26 9.91 -4.91
CA CYS A 52 -3.93 10.63 -3.68
C CYS A 52 -4.31 12.13 -3.68
N ALA A 53 -5.29 12.54 -4.50
CA ALA A 53 -5.58 13.94 -4.85
C ALA A 53 -5.65 14.98 -3.70
N GLU A 54 -5.96 14.59 -2.46
CA GLU A 54 -6.06 15.49 -1.29
C GLU A 54 -5.24 14.97 -0.08
N GLY A 55 -4.13 14.29 -0.33
CA GLY A 55 -3.32 13.71 0.74
C GLY A 55 -1.94 13.27 0.29
N ALA A 56 -1.39 12.30 1.02
CA ALA A 56 -0.12 11.66 0.70
C ALA A 56 -0.34 10.16 0.46
N PHE A 57 0.68 9.47 -0.03
CA PHE A 57 0.63 8.01 -0.17
C PHE A 57 1.92 7.35 0.25
N SER A 58 1.80 6.13 0.77
CA SER A 58 2.93 5.23 0.95
C SER A 58 2.82 4.05 -0.01
N LEU A 59 3.96 3.66 -0.61
CA LEU A 59 4.07 2.50 -1.47
C LEU A 59 5.04 1.49 -0.83
N ALA A 60 4.65 0.23 -0.75
CA ALA A 60 5.52 -0.87 -0.33
C ALA A 60 5.51 -2.01 -1.35
N ALA A 61 6.67 -2.63 -1.55
CA ALA A 61 6.74 -3.95 -2.17
C ALA A 61 6.24 -5.00 -1.18
N ARG A 62 5.45 -5.96 -1.68
CA ARG A 62 4.97 -7.11 -0.90
C ARG A 62 5.78 -8.34 -1.23
N PHE A 63 6.14 -9.09 -0.19
CA PHE A 63 6.81 -10.38 -0.33
C PHE A 63 6.33 -11.33 0.75
N GLU A 64 6.30 -12.61 0.38
CA GLU A 64 5.95 -13.70 1.29
C GLU A 64 7.13 -14.00 2.22
N LEU A 65 6.84 -14.16 3.52
CA LEU A 65 7.85 -14.63 4.48
C LEU A 65 7.90 -16.17 4.51
N SER A 66 9.10 -16.71 4.63
CA SER A 66 9.30 -18.14 4.89
C SER A 66 8.67 -18.51 6.24
N GLY A 67 7.50 -19.16 6.22
CA GLY A 67 6.69 -19.45 7.41
C GLY A 67 5.23 -18.96 7.34
N GLY A 68 4.86 -18.25 6.26
CA GLY A 68 3.52 -17.72 6.06
C GLY A 68 3.42 -16.25 6.47
N GLY A 69 2.50 -15.53 5.82
CA GLY A 69 2.29 -14.11 6.03
C GLY A 69 3.01 -13.21 5.03
N VAL A 70 2.69 -11.93 5.11
CA VAL A 70 3.12 -10.91 4.14
C VAL A 70 4.00 -9.89 4.84
N SER A 71 5.16 -9.63 4.27
CA SER A 71 5.99 -8.50 4.66
C SER A 71 5.91 -7.38 3.64
N LEU A 72 6.06 -6.16 4.17
CA LEU A 72 6.08 -4.92 3.41
C LEU A 72 7.48 -4.31 3.47
N MET A 73 8.02 -3.92 2.32
CA MET A 73 9.22 -3.09 2.22
C MET A 73 8.82 -1.76 1.61
N TRP A 74 8.85 -0.73 2.43
CA TRP A 74 8.48 0.62 2.03
C TRP A 74 9.47 1.17 0.99
N LEU A 75 8.93 1.64 -0.14
CA LEU A 75 9.66 2.31 -1.24
C LEU A 75 9.56 3.84 -1.14
N THR A 76 8.65 4.32 -0.30
CA THR A 76 8.43 5.72 0.09
C THR A 76 8.35 5.78 1.62
N PRO A 77 8.28 6.96 2.26
CA PRO A 77 8.01 7.03 3.70
C PRO A 77 6.77 6.22 4.10
N PRO A 78 6.81 5.53 5.25
CA PRO A 78 5.70 4.72 5.73
C PRO A 78 4.53 5.61 6.20
N PRO A 79 3.30 5.08 6.28
CA PRO A 79 2.10 5.89 6.46
C PRO A 79 2.10 6.66 7.79
N GLU A 80 2.75 6.14 8.83
CA GLU A 80 2.91 6.81 10.13
C GLU A 80 3.69 8.12 10.04
N GLU A 81 4.71 8.20 9.18
CA GLU A 81 5.49 9.41 8.96
C GLU A 81 4.63 10.45 8.21
N LEU A 82 3.95 10.02 7.15
CA LEU A 82 3.06 10.91 6.37
C LEU A 82 1.88 11.43 7.19
N MET A 83 1.33 10.61 8.08
CA MET A 83 0.27 11.02 9.00
C MET A 83 0.75 12.09 10.01
N ALA A 84 2.03 12.05 10.41
CA ALA A 84 2.60 13.05 11.30
C ALA A 84 2.80 14.41 10.59
N GLU A 85 3.06 14.40 9.28
CA GLU A 85 3.22 15.62 8.47
C GLU A 85 1.89 16.29 8.11
N LEU A 86 0.82 15.50 7.96
CA LEU A 86 -0.52 15.97 7.60
C LEU A 86 -1.41 16.35 8.80
N GLY A 87 -0.95 16.10 10.02
CA GLY A 87 -1.66 16.38 11.29
C GLY A 87 -1.30 17.72 11.91
#